data_AF-A0A9W8I381-F1
#
_entry.id   AF-A0A9W8I381-F1
#
_cell.length_a   1.000
_cell.length_b   1.000
_cell.length_c   1.000
_cell.angle_alpha   90.00
_cell.angle_beta   90.00
_cell.angle_gamma   90.00
#
_symmetry.space_group_name_H-M   'P 1'
#
loop_
_entity.id
_entity.type
_entity.pdbx_description
1 polymer ?
#
loop_
_entity_poly.entity_id
_entity_poly.type
_entity_poly.pdbx_seq_one_letter_code
_entity_poly.pdbx_strand_id
1 'polypeptide(L)'
;MAVSTFARPVSRPEEIDILLKGVERYNPDKIGLLEDYLAHQCANPDPATNHDVMANLALLKMYQFNPTMLDLDVIRRILAKALISTSQGDFNLCLYLLTDDICQDPSISKLLTLRDYLERAQFDGFWKEMYGEDDEEEESAV
;
A
#
# COMPACT_ATOMS: atom_id res chain seq x y z
N MET A 1 -14.84 -17.49 11.16
CA MET A 1 -14.22 -16.16 10.96
C MET A 1 -12.74 -16.31 11.27
N ALA A 2 -11.88 -16.33 10.26
CA ALA A 2 -10.44 -16.32 10.49
C ALA A 2 -10.06 -14.90 10.93
N VAL A 3 -9.49 -14.76 12.12
CA VAL A 3 -8.84 -13.51 12.53
C VAL A 3 -7.72 -13.27 11.52
N SER A 4 -7.77 -12.14 10.81
CA SER A 4 -6.67 -11.70 9.96
C SER A 4 -5.42 -11.62 10.83
N THR A 5 -4.58 -12.64 10.72
CA THR A 5 -3.39 -12.77 11.52
C THR A 5 -2.35 -11.93 10.81
N PHE A 6 -1.79 -10.93 11.50
CA PHE A 6 -0.59 -10.20 11.06
C PHE A 6 0.60 -11.16 11.05
N ALA A 7 0.58 -12.13 10.14
CA ALA A 7 1.58 -13.16 10.02
C ALA A 7 2.88 -12.49 9.59
N ARG A 8 3.97 -12.78 10.31
CA ARG A 8 5.29 -12.33 9.91
C ARG A 8 5.64 -12.98 8.57
N PRO A 9 5.91 -12.19 7.51
CA PRO A 9 6.41 -12.75 6.26
C PRO A 9 7.79 -13.38 6.47
N VAL A 10 8.07 -14.49 5.79
CA VAL A 10 9.40 -15.13 5.84
C VAL A 10 10.51 -14.22 5.30
N SER A 11 10.15 -13.26 4.44
CA SER A 11 11.04 -12.25 3.88
C SER A 11 11.36 -11.11 4.84
N ARG A 12 10.69 -10.99 6.00
CA ARG A 12 10.94 -9.90 6.94
C ARG A 12 12.34 -10.03 7.57
N PRO A 13 13.25 -9.07 7.33
CA PRO A 13 14.57 -9.05 7.96
C PRO A 13 14.44 -8.99 9.48
N GLU A 14 15.44 -9.53 10.18
CA GLU A 14 15.46 -9.52 11.65
C GLU A 14 15.44 -8.11 12.24
N GLU A 15 16.15 -7.16 11.60
CA GLU A 15 16.15 -5.76 12.00
C GLU A 15 14.74 -5.14 11.99
N ILE A 16 13.97 -5.39 10.93
CA ILE A 16 12.57 -4.93 10.83
C ILE A 16 11.70 -5.61 11.89
N ASP A 17 11.90 -6.90 12.17
CA ASP A 17 11.12 -7.60 13.19
C ASP A 17 11.38 -7.07 14.61
N ILE A 18 12.64 -6.77 14.93
CA ILE A 18 13.04 -6.16 16.21
C ILE A 18 12.45 -4.76 16.32
N LEU A 19 12.56 -3.95 15.26
CA LEU A 19 12.00 -2.60 15.20
C LEU A 19 10.50 -2.63 15.49
N LEU A 20 9.74 -3.46 14.79
CA LEU A 20 8.27 -3.51 14.89
C LEU A 20 7.76 -3.98 16.27
N LYS A 21 8.55 -4.80 16.97
CA LYS A 21 8.24 -5.28 18.32
C LYS A 21 8.75 -4.34 19.42
N GLY A 22 9.73 -3.50 19.11
CA GLY A 22 10.40 -2.61 20.05
C GLY A 22 9.76 -1.23 20.17
N VAL A 23 10.36 -0.41 21.01
CA VAL A 23 10.00 1.01 21.19
C VAL A 23 10.45 1.87 20.00
N GLU A 24 11.49 1.44 19.28
CA GLU A 24 12.05 2.11 18.10
C GLU A 24 11.05 2.23 16.93
N ARG A 25 9.92 1.50 16.98
CA ARG A 25 8.84 1.63 15.98
C ARG A 25 8.22 3.03 15.87
N TYR A 26 8.48 3.90 16.84
CA TYR A 26 8.02 5.29 16.85
C TYR A 26 9.18 6.29 16.70
N ASN A 27 10.39 5.81 16.40
CA ASN A 27 11.54 6.66 16.17
C ASN A 27 11.49 7.18 14.71
N PRO A 28 11.37 8.50 14.46
CA PRO A 28 11.31 9.05 13.10
C PRO A 28 12.58 8.77 12.29
N ASP A 29 13.73 8.57 12.93
CA ASP A 29 14.98 8.21 12.23
C ASP A 29 14.89 6.85 11.52
N LYS A 30 13.90 6.03 11.87
CA LYS A 30 13.65 4.72 11.27
C LYS A 30 12.68 4.75 10.09
N ILE A 31 12.13 5.90 9.74
CA ILE A 31 11.22 6.04 8.58
C ILE A 31 11.92 5.61 7.29
N GLY A 32 13.14 6.12 7.02
CA GLY A 32 13.88 5.76 5.81
C GLY A 32 14.15 4.26 5.69
N LEU A 33 14.43 3.57 6.80
CA LEU A 33 14.60 2.11 6.82
C LEU A 33 13.31 1.38 6.41
N LEU A 34 12.15 1.86 6.84
CA LEU A 34 10.85 1.29 6.47
C LEU A 34 10.49 1.60 5.01
N GLU A 35 10.85 2.78 4.50
CA GLU A 35 10.68 3.18 3.09
C GLU A 35 11.52 2.29 2.17
N ASP A 36 12.79 2.07 2.51
CA ASP A 36 13.68 1.16 1.79
C ASP A 36 13.12 -0.27 1.80
N TYR A 37 12.62 -0.72 2.95
CA TYR A 37 11.97 -2.02 3.04
C TYR A 37 10.71 -2.12 2.18
N LEU A 38 9.91 -1.06 2.08
CA LEU A 38 8.78 -1.00 1.16
C LEU A 38 9.24 -1.04 -0.31
N ALA A 39 10.33 -0.36 -0.65
CA ALA A 39 10.90 -0.42 -2.00
C ALA A 39 11.31 -1.86 -2.36
N HIS A 40 11.93 -2.59 -1.43
CA HIS A 40 12.21 -4.03 -1.59
C HIS A 40 10.93 -4.87 -1.76
N GLN A 41 9.89 -4.58 -0.99
CA GLN A 41 8.57 -5.22 -1.15
C GLN A 41 7.94 -4.95 -2.53
N CYS A 42 8.15 -3.78 -3.13
CA CYS A 42 7.69 -3.45 -4.47
C CYS A 42 8.52 -4.14 -5.56
N ALA A 43 9.83 -4.29 -5.35
CA ALA A 43 10.74 -4.94 -6.30
C ALA A 43 10.64 -6.48 -6.29
N ASN A 44 10.13 -7.06 -5.20
CA ASN A 44 9.99 -8.51 -5.08
C ASN A 44 8.75 -9.02 -5.88
N PRO A 45 8.93 -9.88 -6.90
CA PRO A 45 7.82 -10.39 -7.70
C PRO A 45 6.99 -11.46 -6.99
N ASP A 46 7.50 -12.10 -5.94
CA ASP A 46 6.83 -13.24 -5.29
C ASP A 46 5.66 -12.79 -4.41
N PRO A 47 4.40 -13.11 -4.74
CA PRO A 47 3.22 -12.70 -3.98
C PRO A 47 3.20 -13.19 -2.52
N ALA A 48 3.89 -14.29 -2.22
CA ALA A 48 3.94 -14.84 -0.86
C ALA A 48 4.88 -14.05 0.07
N THR A 49 5.84 -13.32 -0.49
CA THR A 49 6.92 -12.68 0.26
C THR A 49 7.08 -11.20 -0.03
N ASN A 50 6.32 -10.67 -0.99
CA ASN A 50 6.41 -9.28 -1.38
C ASN A 50 5.56 -8.36 -0.50
N HIS A 51 4.73 -8.84 0.42
CA HIS A 51 3.80 -7.99 1.19
C HIS A 51 3.97 -8.18 2.71
N ASP A 52 4.30 -7.08 3.43
CA ASP A 52 4.32 -7.02 4.89
C ASP A 52 3.41 -5.89 5.40
N VAL A 53 2.14 -6.24 5.65
CA VAL A 53 1.14 -5.29 6.14
C VAL A 53 1.54 -4.64 7.46
N MET A 54 2.25 -5.34 8.35
CA MET A 54 2.60 -4.80 9.67
C MET A 54 3.66 -3.71 9.56
N ALA A 55 4.65 -3.90 8.68
CA ALA A 55 5.65 -2.89 8.38
C ALA A 55 5.01 -1.67 7.69
N ASN A 56 4.11 -1.92 6.72
CA ASN A 56 3.42 -0.87 5.97
C ASN A 56 2.51 -0.02 6.88
N LEU A 57 1.74 -0.64 7.77
CA LEU A 57 0.93 0.07 8.76
C LEU A 57 1.79 0.85 9.77
N ALA A 58 2.97 0.33 10.16
CA ALA A 58 3.88 1.06 11.03
C ALA A 58 4.43 2.31 10.35
N LEU A 59 4.77 2.23 9.06
CA LEU A 59 5.21 3.38 8.26
C LEU A 59 4.11 4.44 8.12
N LEU A 60 2.88 4.04 7.78
CA LEU A 60 1.73 4.96 7.76
C LEU A 60 1.50 5.62 9.13
N LYS A 61 1.62 4.83 10.21
CA LYS A 61 1.48 5.36 11.57
C LYS A 61 2.57 6.38 11.90
N MET A 62 3.79 6.17 11.39
CA MET A 62 4.89 7.12 11.58
C MET A 62 4.66 8.42 10.84
N TYR A 63 4.15 8.39 9.61
CA TYR A 63 3.74 9.60 8.89
C TYR A 63 2.60 10.34 9.59
N GLN A 64 1.64 9.62 10.19
CA GLN A 64 0.58 10.24 10.98
C GLN A 64 1.13 11.05 12.17
N PHE A 65 2.22 10.58 12.79
CA PHE A 65 2.88 11.29 13.89
C PHE A 65 3.86 12.38 13.43
N ASN A 66 4.38 12.28 12.21
CA ASN A 66 5.40 13.19 11.68
C ASN A 66 4.99 13.72 10.29
N PRO A 67 4.01 14.64 10.19
CA PRO A 67 3.49 15.11 8.90
C PRO A 67 4.53 15.76 7.99
N THR A 68 5.63 16.30 8.55
CA THR A 68 6.72 16.92 7.78
C THR A 68 7.58 15.92 7.01
N MET A 69 7.52 14.64 7.37
CA MET A 69 8.28 13.55 6.74
C MET A 69 7.41 12.71 5.79
N LEU A 70 6.15 13.12 5.59
CA LEU A 70 5.20 12.39 4.77
C LEU A 70 5.61 12.42 3.30
N ASP A 71 5.60 11.25 2.66
CA ASP A 71 5.76 11.09 1.22
C ASP A 71 4.51 10.43 0.61
N LEU A 72 3.85 11.14 -0.31
CA LEU A 72 2.67 10.65 -1.01
C LEU A 72 2.98 9.45 -1.91
N ASP A 73 4.18 9.38 -2.50
CA ASP A 73 4.57 8.25 -3.34
C ASP A 73 4.68 6.96 -2.54
N VAL A 74 5.17 7.05 -1.29
CA VAL A 74 5.23 5.94 -0.36
C VAL A 74 3.83 5.48 0.03
N ILE A 75 2.92 6.41 0.35
CA ILE A 75 1.53 6.09 0.66
C ILE A 75 0.85 5.40 -0.53
N ARG A 76 1.04 5.91 -1.74
CA ARG A 76 0.52 5.31 -2.98
C ARG A 76 1.01 3.87 -3.15
N ARG A 77 2.30 3.60 -2.94
CA ARG A 77 2.87 2.25 -3.00
C ARG A 77 2.26 1.32 -1.97
N ILE A 78 2.07 1.78 -0.73
CA ILE A 78 1.45 1.00 0.34
C ILE A 78 0.01 0.62 -0.04
N LEU A 79 -0.78 1.59 -0.51
CA LEU A 79 -2.17 1.34 -0.93
C LEU A 79 -2.25 0.42 -2.14
N ALA A 80 -1.40 0.61 -3.15
CA ALA A 80 -1.34 -0.29 -4.31
C ALA A 80 -0.98 -1.73 -3.88
N LYS A 81 -0.05 -1.89 -2.94
CA LYS A 81 0.27 -3.20 -2.35
C LYS A 81 -0.86 -3.80 -1.54
N ALA A 82 -1.63 -2.98 -0.82
CA ALA A 82 -2.80 -3.43 -0.09
C ALA A 82 -3.96 -3.83 -1.03
N LEU A 83 -4.06 -3.18 -2.20
CA LEU A 83 -5.07 -3.48 -3.22
C LEU A 83 -4.90 -4.87 -3.82
N ILE A 84 -3.64 -5.29 -4.04
CA ILE A 84 -3.31 -6.61 -4.59
C ILE A 84 -3.13 -7.70 -3.53
N SER A 85 -3.27 -7.37 -2.24
CA SER A 85 -3.16 -8.33 -1.15
C SER A 85 -4.35 -9.30 -1.16
N THR A 86 -4.09 -10.58 -0.91
CA THR A 86 -5.14 -11.62 -0.81
C THR A 86 -5.89 -11.58 0.51
N SER A 87 -5.38 -10.81 1.49
CA SER A 87 -5.97 -10.59 2.80
C SER A 87 -7.08 -9.55 2.70
N GLN A 88 -8.33 -9.98 2.94
CA GLN A 88 -9.47 -9.07 3.01
C GLN A 88 -9.27 -8.06 4.16
N GLY A 89 -9.23 -6.77 3.83
CA GLY A 89 -9.28 -5.67 4.80
C GLY A 89 -8.00 -4.85 4.96
N ASP A 90 -6.86 -5.27 4.40
CA ASP A 90 -5.59 -4.54 4.51
C ASP A 90 -5.70 -3.10 3.97
N PHE A 91 -6.40 -2.94 2.85
CA PHE A 91 -6.63 -1.64 2.22
C PHE A 91 -7.38 -0.68 3.15
N ASN A 92 -8.43 -1.16 3.80
CA ASN A 92 -9.22 -0.36 4.75
C ASN A 92 -8.41 -0.02 6.01
N LEU A 93 -7.58 -0.94 6.50
CA LEU A 93 -6.68 -0.65 7.63
C LEU A 93 -5.69 0.46 7.29
N CYS A 94 -5.14 0.46 6.07
CA CYS A 94 -4.27 1.54 5.61
C CYS A 94 -5.04 2.87 5.52
N LEU A 95 -6.25 2.85 4.95
CA LEU A 95 -7.09 4.03 4.80
C LEU A 95 -7.42 4.68 6.16
N TYR A 96 -7.70 3.89 7.21
CA TYR A 96 -7.99 4.43 8.55
C TYR A 96 -6.80 5.15 9.21
N LEU A 97 -5.58 5.02 8.67
CA LEU A 97 -4.41 5.75 9.15
C LEU A 97 -4.16 7.06 8.37
N LEU A 98 -4.88 7.28 7.27
CA LEU A 98 -4.78 8.48 6.44
C LEU A 98 -5.77 9.55 6.88
N THR A 99 -5.42 10.82 6.64
CA THR A 99 -6.34 11.96 6.81
C THR A 99 -7.16 12.18 5.54
N ASP A 100 -8.27 12.92 5.67
CA ASP A 100 -9.13 13.25 4.53
C ASP A 100 -8.35 14.03 3.46
N ASP A 101 -7.52 15.00 3.87
CA ASP A 101 -6.67 15.79 2.96
C ASP A 101 -5.77 14.92 2.06
N ILE A 102 -5.20 13.84 2.61
CA ILE A 102 -4.36 12.90 1.85
C ILE A 102 -5.23 12.09 0.87
N CYS A 103 -6.46 11.73 1.28
CA CYS A 103 -7.37 10.97 0.44
C CYS A 103 -7.87 11.78 -0.76
N GLN A 104 -7.95 13.11 -0.63
CA GLN A 104 -8.30 14.02 -1.73
C GLN A 104 -7.19 14.19 -2.77
N ASP A 105 -5.97 13.69 -2.52
CA ASP A 105 -4.93 13.69 -3.53
C ASP A 105 -5.38 12.86 -4.76
N PRO A 106 -5.25 13.38 -5.99
CA PRO A 106 -5.73 12.70 -7.20
C PRO A 106 -5.16 11.29 -7.37
N SER A 107 -3.89 11.07 -7.00
CA SER A 107 -3.25 9.76 -7.15
C SER A 107 -3.81 8.73 -6.15
N ILE A 108 -4.18 9.18 -4.95
CA ILE A 108 -4.78 8.36 -3.91
C ILE A 108 -6.27 8.12 -4.22
N SER A 109 -7.00 9.16 -4.61
CA SER A 109 -8.39 9.07 -5.04
C SER A 109 -8.57 8.07 -6.19
N LYS A 110 -7.66 8.05 -7.17
CA LYS A 110 -7.68 7.03 -8.25
C LYS A 110 -7.60 5.60 -7.69
N LEU A 111 -6.74 5.35 -6.70
CA LEU A 111 -6.65 4.03 -6.06
C LEU A 111 -7.93 3.66 -5.29
N LEU A 112 -8.63 4.63 -4.70
CA LEU A 112 -9.92 4.40 -4.05
C LEU A 112 -10.98 3.98 -5.07
N THR A 113 -11.06 4.66 -6.21
CA THR A 113 -11.96 4.29 -7.31
C THR A 113 -11.65 2.89 -7.85
N LEU A 114 -10.37 2.57 -8.06
CA LEU A 114 -9.94 1.24 -8.49
C LEU A 114 -10.34 0.15 -7.47
N ARG A 115 -10.18 0.42 -6.17
CA ARG A 115 -10.65 -0.48 -5.10
C ARG A 115 -12.16 -0.70 -5.15
N ASP A 116 -12.95 0.36 -5.35
CA ASP A 116 -14.41 0.25 -5.45
C ASP A 116 -14.85 -0.59 -6.66
N TYR A 117 -14.17 -0.47 -7.80
CA TYR A 117 -14.43 -1.35 -8.96
C TYR A 117 -14.12 -2.81 -8.65
N LEU A 118 -13.00 -3.10 -7.98
CA LEU A 118 -12.65 -4.48 -7.58
C LEU A 118 -13.66 -5.07 -6.60
N GLU A 119 -14.13 -4.29 -5.61
CA GLU A 119 -15.13 -4.76 -4.63
C GLU A 119 -16.49 -5.07 -5.27
N ARG A 120 -16.84 -4.35 -6.35
CA ARG A 120 -18.07 -4.55 -7.11
C ARG A 120 -17.92 -5.54 -8.28
N ALA A 121 -16.73 -6.12 -8.45
CA ALA A 121 -16.38 -6.96 -9.59
C ALA A 121 -16.62 -6.30 -10.97
N GLN A 122 -16.47 -4.97 -11.04
CA GLN A 122 -16.63 -4.17 -12.25
C GLN A 122 -15.29 -4.03 -12.98
N PHE A 123 -14.80 -5.13 -13.56
CA PHE A 123 -13.48 -5.17 -14.19
C PHE A 123 -13.34 -4.29 -15.42
N ASP A 124 -14.41 -4.12 -16.21
CA ASP A 124 -14.39 -3.24 -17.39
C ASP A 124 -14.11 -1.78 -16.99
N GLY A 125 -14.76 -1.31 -15.92
CA GLY A 125 -14.52 0.03 -15.37
C GLY A 125 -13.13 0.16 -14.74
N PHE A 126 -12.67 -0.90 -14.07
CA PHE A 126 -11.33 -0.94 -13.48
C PHE A 126 -10.24 -0.73 -14.53
N TRP A 127 -10.25 -1.48 -15.64
CA TRP A 127 -9.20 -1.39 -16.65
C TRP A 127 -9.24 -0.07 -17.41
N LYS A 128 -10.45 0.44 -17.72
CA LYS A 128 -10.62 1.78 -18.32
C LYS A 128 -10.05 2.89 -17.44
N GLU A 129 -10.34 2.84 -16.14
CA GLU A 129 -9.78 3.80 -15.18
C GLU A 129 -8.26 3.66 -15.06
N MET A 130 -7.73 2.44 -15.08
CA MET A 130 -6.30 2.19 -14.88
C MET A 130 -5.47 2.71 -16.05
N TYR A 131 -5.82 2.34 -17.28
CA TYR A 131 -5.09 2.71 -18.50
C TYR A 131 -5.49 4.06 -19.09
N GLY A 132 -6.67 4.60 -18.75
CA GLY A 132 -7.23 5.78 -19.42
C GLY A 132 -7.81 5.42 -20.79
N GLU A 133 -8.43 6.39 -21.48
CA GLU A 133 -8.97 6.21 -22.84
C GLU A 133 -7.87 6.23 -23.93
N ASP A 134 -6.59 6.21 -23.54
CA ASP A 134 -5.45 6.36 -24.46
C ASP A 134 -5.18 5.10 -25.32
N ASP A 135 -5.83 3.96 -25.04
CA ASP A 135 -5.67 2.71 -25.79
C ASP A 135 -6.69 2.52 -26.94
N GLU A 136 -7.69 3.40 -27.10
CA GLU A 136 -8.69 3.25 -28.19
C GLU A 136 -8.18 3.72 -29.57
N GLU A 137 -7.00 4.38 -29.66
CA GLU A 137 -6.48 4.88 -30.95
C GLU A 137 -5.62 3.86 -31.73
N GLU A 138 -5.08 2.80 -31.10
CA GLU A 138 -4.19 1.85 -31.81
C GLU A 138 -4.90 0.66 -32.49
N GLU A 139 -6.14 0.32 -32.12
CA GLU A 139 -6.86 -0.83 -32.71
C GLU A 139 -7.58 -0.48 -34.05
N SER A 140 -7.54 0.78 -34.48
CA SER A 140 -8.05 1.25 -35.77
C SER A 140 -7.07 1.05 -36.95
N ALA A 141 -5.85 0.58 -36.71
CA ALA A 141 -4.75 0.63 -37.69
C ALA A 141 -4.26 -0.74 -38.22
N VAL A 142 -5.03 -1.83 -38.05
CA VAL A 142 -4.69 -3.15 -38.61
C VAL A 142 -5.80 -3.72 -39.47
#